data_AF-A0A9W4UX40-F1
#
_entry.id   AF-A0A9W4UX40-F1
#
_cell.length_a   1.000
_cell.length_b   1.000
_cell.length_c   1.000
_cell.angle_alpha   90.00
_cell.angle_beta   90.00
_cell.angle_gamma   90.00
#
_symmetry.space_group_name_H-M   'P 1'
#
loop_
_entity.id
_entity.type
_entity.pdbx_description
1 polymer ?
#
loop_
_entity_poly.entity_id
_entity_poly.type
_entity_poly.pdbx_seq_one_letter_code
_entity_poly.pdbx_strand_id
1 'polypeptide(L)'
;MGSARWKTVFKEFFISKVPMTSSYKPVLLYALVDAAYYCDGKKPIGHKWINFEGSKIRLDLNFIAARFALYYWEVYPLVFRHMAQEGSGKGGTKYDPEIMKIIRKRFKTREIPDLKELEGDGMQKLRRDIIRDAITPHVLPNLLKNMRGLYVYKRGDNYITFDTDLAEYMNSDPEKLKGLIQRKLDEYIKSRNRKPMSILPVENPFYLYVKNRFKNAQSKLRQS
;
A
#
# COMPACT_ATOMS: atom_id res chain seq x y z
N MET A 1 26.47 -5.74 -4.80
CA MET A 1 25.83 -6.97 -5.34
C MET A 1 24.31 -7.06 -5.05
N GLY A 2 23.72 -6.32 -4.10
CA GLY A 2 22.28 -6.44 -3.74
C GLY A 2 21.26 -6.00 -4.81
N SER A 3 21.55 -4.96 -5.60
CA SER A 3 20.60 -4.40 -6.60
C SER A 3 20.15 -5.41 -7.68
N ALA A 4 21.02 -6.32 -8.11
CA ALA A 4 20.69 -7.29 -9.17
C ALA A 4 19.61 -8.30 -8.73
N ARG A 5 19.68 -8.76 -7.48
CA ARG A 5 18.65 -9.64 -6.88
C ARG A 5 17.28 -8.97 -6.88
N TRP A 6 17.22 -7.73 -6.38
CA TRP A 6 15.96 -7.00 -6.26
C TRP A 6 15.35 -6.64 -7.61
N LYS A 7 16.18 -6.32 -8.62
CA LYS A 7 15.72 -6.17 -10.01
C LYS A 7 14.99 -7.41 -10.50
N THR A 8 15.52 -8.62 -10.26
CA THR A 8 14.88 -9.87 -10.66
C THR A 8 13.54 -10.09 -9.94
N VAL A 9 13.51 -9.95 -8.61
CA VAL A 9 12.29 -10.14 -7.80
C VAL A 9 11.17 -9.20 -8.23
N PHE A 10 11.47 -7.91 -8.42
CA PHE A 10 10.46 -6.93 -8.87
C PHE A 10 10.07 -7.14 -10.34
N LYS A 11 11.01 -7.53 -11.21
CA LYS A 11 10.71 -7.87 -12.61
C LYS A 11 9.73 -9.03 -12.70
N GLU A 12 9.94 -10.09 -11.93
CA GLU A 12 9.01 -11.23 -11.88
C GLU A 12 7.62 -10.80 -11.43
N PHE A 13 7.52 -9.99 -10.38
CA PHE A 13 6.24 -9.45 -9.91
C PHE A 13 5.51 -8.62 -10.99
N PHE A 14 6.21 -7.71 -11.66
CA PHE A 14 5.60 -6.81 -12.65
C PHE A 14 5.32 -7.46 -14.01
N ILE A 15 6.11 -8.46 -14.42
CA ILE A 15 5.92 -9.16 -15.71
C ILE A 15 4.95 -10.34 -15.57
N SER A 16 4.76 -10.87 -14.36
CA SER A 16 3.81 -11.95 -14.11
C SER A 16 2.45 -11.68 -14.74
N LYS A 17 2.06 -12.59 -15.65
CA LYS A 17 0.73 -12.61 -16.28
C LYS A 17 -0.33 -13.23 -15.36
N VAL A 18 0.06 -13.72 -14.19
CA VAL A 18 -0.88 -14.28 -13.21
C VAL A 18 -1.82 -13.15 -12.78
N PRO A 19 -3.14 -13.26 -13.04
CA PRO A 19 -4.08 -12.22 -12.67
C PRO A 19 -3.99 -11.92 -11.18
N MET A 20 -3.91 -10.64 -10.84
CA MET A 20 -3.91 -10.24 -9.45
C MET A 20 -5.23 -10.63 -8.78
N THR A 21 -5.12 -11.32 -7.66
CA THR A 21 -6.26 -11.76 -6.86
C THR A 21 -6.59 -10.78 -5.75
N SER A 22 -5.94 -9.62 -5.65
CA SER A 22 -6.25 -8.64 -4.59
C SER A 22 -5.51 -7.33 -4.80
N SER A 23 -6.09 -6.23 -4.33
CA SER A 23 -5.41 -4.94 -4.26
C SER A 23 -4.40 -4.84 -3.10
N TYR A 24 -4.44 -5.71 -2.08
CA TYR A 24 -3.49 -5.58 -0.96
C TYR A 24 -2.00 -5.71 -1.34
N LYS A 25 -1.66 -6.46 -2.39
CA LYS A 25 -0.25 -6.66 -2.80
C LYS A 25 0.42 -5.37 -3.26
N PRO A 26 -0.13 -4.62 -4.23
CA PRO A 26 0.44 -3.33 -4.62
C PRO A 26 0.37 -2.32 -3.49
N VAL A 27 -0.67 -2.36 -2.63
CA VAL A 27 -0.76 -1.44 -1.47
C VAL A 27 0.35 -1.70 -0.46
N LEU A 28 0.68 -2.96 -0.18
CA LEU A 28 1.83 -3.31 0.66
C LEU A 28 3.15 -2.88 0.02
N LEU A 29 3.32 -3.08 -1.29
CA LEU A 29 4.52 -2.60 -1.98
C LEU A 29 4.65 -1.08 -1.95
N TYR A 30 3.55 -0.34 -2.10
CA TYR A 30 3.55 1.11 -1.89
C TYR A 30 4.01 1.48 -0.49
N ALA A 31 3.50 0.79 0.55
CA ALA A 31 3.94 1.04 1.91
C ALA A 31 5.43 0.75 2.11
N LEU A 32 5.97 -0.30 1.49
CA LEU A 32 7.41 -0.61 1.56
C LEU A 32 8.26 0.45 0.84
N VAL A 33 7.84 0.91 -0.34
CA VAL A 33 8.54 1.98 -1.07
C VAL A 33 8.47 3.30 -0.29
N ASP A 34 7.33 3.61 0.33
CA ASP A 34 7.21 4.76 1.21
C ASP A 34 8.15 4.66 2.41
N ALA A 35 8.25 3.48 3.05
CA ALA A 35 9.20 3.26 4.14
C ALA A 35 10.66 3.40 3.69
N ALA A 36 10.99 2.91 2.49
CA ALA A 36 12.34 2.99 1.93
C ALA A 36 12.79 4.42 1.61
N TYR A 37 11.87 5.28 1.16
CA TYR A 37 12.13 6.71 0.94
C TYR A 37 12.62 7.42 2.22
N TYR A 38 12.38 6.83 3.39
CA TYR A 38 12.67 7.44 4.68
C TYR A 38 14.07 7.12 5.20
N CYS A 39 14.87 6.40 4.41
CA CYS A 39 16.31 6.23 4.63
C CYS A 39 17.13 7.49 4.28
N ASP A 40 16.50 8.51 3.69
CA ASP A 40 17.12 9.76 3.20
C ASP A 40 17.07 10.92 4.24
N GLY A 41 17.07 10.62 5.54
CA GLY A 41 17.17 11.64 6.62
C GLY A 41 15.91 12.49 6.87
N LYS A 42 14.85 12.36 6.07
CA LYS A 42 13.56 13.03 6.28
C LYS A 42 12.80 12.34 7.43
N LYS A 43 12.07 13.11 8.27
CA LYS A 43 11.15 12.60 9.31
C LYS A 43 9.68 12.72 8.91
N PRO A 44 9.18 11.92 7.95
CA PRO A 44 7.80 12.00 7.51
C PRO A 44 6.83 11.39 8.53
N ILE A 45 5.55 11.53 8.22
CA ILE A 45 4.43 10.91 8.92
C ILE A 45 4.69 9.38 8.96
N GLY A 46 4.87 8.87 10.17
CA GLY A 46 5.08 7.45 10.43
C GLY A 46 6.51 7.04 10.71
N HIS A 47 7.47 7.97 10.71
CA HIS A 47 8.88 7.66 10.99
C HIS A 47 9.07 6.96 12.35
N LYS A 48 8.21 7.23 13.34
CA LYS A 48 8.21 6.58 14.67
C LYS A 48 8.01 5.05 14.62
N TRP A 49 7.59 4.53 13.47
CA TRP A 49 7.33 3.11 13.23
C TRP A 49 8.43 2.45 12.38
N ILE A 50 9.54 3.14 12.14
CA ILE A 50 10.67 2.65 11.38
C ILE A 50 11.90 2.71 12.26
N ASN A 51 12.50 1.55 12.52
CA ASN A 51 13.72 1.43 13.29
C ASN A 51 14.82 0.81 12.41
N PHE A 52 16.01 1.40 12.44
CA PHE A 52 17.17 0.90 11.71
C PHE A 52 18.01 0.05 12.66
N GLU A 53 18.24 -1.21 12.30
CA GLU A 53 18.96 -2.21 13.08
C GLU A 53 20.12 -2.75 12.22
N GLY A 54 21.15 -1.93 12.02
CA GLY A 54 22.31 -2.28 11.19
C GLY A 54 21.94 -2.45 9.71
N SER A 55 22.11 -3.65 9.18
CA SER A 55 21.75 -4.01 7.78
C SER A 55 20.26 -4.34 7.59
N LYS A 56 19.45 -4.17 8.63
CA LYS A 56 18.01 -4.44 8.62
C LYS A 56 17.23 -3.19 8.99
N ILE A 57 16.03 -3.11 8.43
CA ILE A 57 15.00 -2.13 8.79
C ILE A 57 13.86 -2.90 9.41
N ARG A 58 13.47 -2.49 10.61
CA ARG A 58 12.30 -2.98 11.33
C ARG A 58 11.16 -1.99 11.12
N LEU A 59 10.08 -2.47 10.49
CA LEU A 59 8.90 -1.69 10.14
C LEU A 59 7.70 -2.19 10.93
N ASP A 60 7.17 -1.36 11.82
CA ASP A 60 5.97 -1.66 12.60
C ASP A 60 4.73 -1.75 11.70
N LEU A 61 3.87 -2.75 11.94
CA LEU A 61 2.67 -2.99 11.14
C LEU A 61 1.65 -1.86 11.21
N ASN A 62 1.70 -0.97 12.22
CA ASN A 62 0.90 0.25 12.27
C ASN A 62 1.18 1.16 11.07
N PHE A 63 2.43 1.20 10.60
CA PHE A 63 2.82 1.97 9.41
C PHE A 63 2.09 1.49 8.16
N ILE A 64 2.05 0.17 8.00
CA ILE A 64 1.36 -0.50 6.90
C ILE A 64 -0.15 -0.30 7.05
N ALA A 65 -0.68 -0.51 8.25
CA ALA A 65 -2.11 -0.39 8.55
C ALA A 65 -2.66 1.01 8.27
N ALA A 66 -1.92 2.07 8.58
CA ALA A 66 -2.34 3.44 8.26
C ALA A 66 -2.44 3.67 6.74
N ARG A 67 -1.46 3.19 5.97
CA ARG A 67 -1.46 3.32 4.50
C ARG A 67 -2.54 2.46 3.84
N PHE A 68 -2.79 1.28 4.39
CA PHE A 68 -3.92 0.44 4.01
C PHE A 68 -5.24 1.15 4.30
N ALA A 69 -5.43 1.68 5.51
CA ALA A 69 -6.64 2.40 5.88
C ALA A 69 -6.92 3.54 4.89
N LEU A 70 -5.93 4.41 4.64
CA LEU A 70 -6.05 5.50 3.68
C LEU A 70 -6.45 5.00 2.29
N TYR A 71 -5.71 4.03 1.76
CA TYR A 71 -5.96 3.49 0.42
C TYR A 71 -7.38 2.94 0.25
N TYR A 72 -7.82 2.09 1.19
CA TYR A 72 -9.15 1.49 1.13
C TYR A 72 -10.26 2.50 1.47
N TRP A 73 -9.94 3.63 2.09
CA TRP A 73 -10.89 4.72 2.28
C TRP A 73 -11.06 5.58 1.03
N GLU A 74 -9.97 5.92 0.34
CA GLU A 74 -9.97 6.80 -0.83
C GLU A 74 -10.39 6.07 -2.11
N VAL A 75 -9.72 4.95 -2.40
CA VAL A 75 -9.78 4.31 -3.72
C VAL A 75 -10.94 3.32 -3.80
N TYR A 76 -11.19 2.59 -2.72
CA TYR A 76 -12.16 1.49 -2.78
C TYR A 76 -13.60 1.96 -3.04
N PRO A 77 -14.13 3.01 -2.38
CA PRO A 77 -15.50 3.47 -2.61
C PRO A 77 -15.74 4.07 -3.99
N LEU A 78 -14.69 4.45 -4.71
CA LEU A 78 -14.76 4.97 -6.09
C LEU A 78 -14.71 3.82 -7.09
N VAL A 79 -13.91 2.80 -6.79
CA VAL A 79 -13.60 1.72 -7.71
C VAL A 79 -14.55 0.53 -7.59
N PHE A 80 -15.01 0.21 -6.38
CA PHE A 80 -15.76 -1.02 -6.08
C PHE A 80 -17.23 -0.76 -5.70
N ARG A 81 -17.71 0.49 -5.78
CA ARG A 81 -19.11 0.87 -5.50
C ARG A 81 -20.11 0.02 -6.30
N HIS A 82 -19.78 -0.27 -7.55
CA HIS A 82 -20.63 -1.03 -8.46
C HIS A 82 -20.65 -2.54 -8.14
N MET A 83 -19.57 -3.10 -7.58
CA MET A 83 -19.52 -4.53 -7.24
C MET A 83 -20.43 -4.89 -6.06
N ALA A 84 -20.73 -3.94 -5.17
CA ALA A 84 -21.65 -4.15 -4.05
C ALA A 84 -23.15 -4.11 -4.48
N GLN A 85 -23.47 -3.42 -5.58
CA GLN A 85 -24.86 -3.27 -6.05
C GLN A 85 -25.32 -4.44 -6.93
N GLU A 86 -24.41 -5.13 -7.63
CA GLU A 86 -24.80 -6.12 -8.64
C GLU A 86 -25.08 -7.53 -8.09
N GLY A 87 -25.05 -7.75 -6.76
CA GLY A 87 -25.41 -9.04 -6.14
C GLY A 87 -24.61 -10.25 -6.67
N SER A 88 -23.57 -10.01 -7.46
CA SER A 88 -22.85 -11.07 -8.16
C SER A 88 -21.81 -11.64 -7.21
N GLY A 89 -22.07 -12.84 -6.70
CA GLY A 89 -21.16 -13.64 -5.89
C GLY A 89 -19.83 -14.03 -6.57
N LYS A 90 -19.34 -13.24 -7.53
CA LYS A 90 -18.08 -13.42 -8.27
C LYS A 90 -17.20 -12.15 -8.32
N GLY A 91 -17.57 -11.08 -7.61
CA GLY A 91 -16.95 -9.76 -7.71
C GLY A 91 -16.20 -9.26 -6.46
N GLY A 92 -15.37 -10.09 -5.86
CA GLY A 92 -14.51 -9.67 -4.75
C GLY A 92 -13.71 -10.85 -4.25
N THR A 93 -12.39 -10.79 -4.38
CA THR A 93 -11.57 -11.79 -3.70
C THR A 93 -11.76 -11.65 -2.20
N LYS A 94 -11.73 -12.76 -1.45
CA LYS A 94 -12.11 -12.82 -0.03
C LYS A 94 -11.48 -11.75 0.87
N TYR A 95 -10.33 -11.20 0.47
CA TYR A 95 -9.43 -10.40 1.30
C TYR A 95 -9.68 -8.88 1.25
N ASP A 96 -10.00 -8.30 0.09
CA ASP A 96 -10.28 -6.86 -0.02
C ASP A 96 -11.57 -6.44 0.77
N PRO A 97 -12.64 -7.27 0.80
CA PRO A 97 -13.83 -7.01 1.61
C PRO A 97 -13.59 -7.02 3.13
N GLU A 98 -12.55 -7.71 3.64
CA GLU A 98 -12.30 -7.80 5.09
C GLU A 98 -11.80 -6.47 5.66
N ILE A 99 -10.80 -5.85 5.02
CA ILE A 99 -10.32 -4.50 5.38
C ILE A 99 -11.47 -3.49 5.26
N MET A 100 -12.29 -3.62 4.23
CA MET A 100 -13.45 -2.76 4.01
C MET A 100 -14.56 -2.95 5.04
N LYS A 101 -14.82 -4.18 5.49
CA LYS A 101 -15.77 -4.44 6.57
C LYS A 101 -15.32 -3.76 7.85
N ILE A 102 -14.02 -3.78 8.15
CA ILE A 102 -13.45 -3.11 9.33
C ILE A 102 -13.63 -1.59 9.24
N ILE A 103 -13.30 -0.99 8.08
CA ILE A 103 -13.46 0.45 7.86
C ILE A 103 -14.93 0.87 7.91
N ARG A 104 -15.82 0.18 7.19
CA ARG A 104 -17.27 0.50 7.12
C ARG A 104 -18.00 0.29 8.44
N LYS A 105 -17.65 -0.74 9.22
CA LYS A 105 -18.27 -0.97 10.54
C LYS A 105 -18.01 0.18 11.49
N ARG A 106 -16.93 0.93 11.28
CA ARG A 106 -16.41 1.87 12.26
C ARG A 106 -16.67 3.33 11.92
N PHE A 107 -16.87 3.65 10.64
CA PHE A 107 -17.04 5.03 10.20
C PHE A 107 -18.27 5.19 9.33
N LYS A 108 -19.26 5.91 9.88
CA LYS A 108 -20.46 6.38 9.18
C LYS A 108 -20.23 7.72 8.46
N THR A 109 -19.06 8.33 8.66
CA THR A 109 -18.70 9.66 8.14
C THR A 109 -18.11 9.57 6.74
N ARG A 110 -18.40 10.57 5.90
CA ARG A 110 -17.87 10.69 4.53
C ARG A 110 -16.46 11.27 4.47
N GLU A 111 -16.00 11.88 5.56
CA GLU A 111 -14.70 12.54 5.62
C GLU A 111 -13.58 11.49 5.65
N ILE A 112 -12.60 11.68 4.77
CA ILE A 112 -11.47 10.77 4.59
C ILE A 112 -10.36 11.28 5.51
N PRO A 113 -9.88 10.47 6.47
CA PRO A 113 -8.83 10.93 7.36
C PRO A 113 -7.51 11.00 6.61
N ASP A 114 -6.69 12.01 6.92
CA ASP A 114 -5.34 12.10 6.40
C ASP A 114 -4.38 11.12 7.13
N LEU A 115 -3.14 10.99 6.65
CA LEU A 115 -2.18 10.10 7.31
C LEU A 115 -1.86 10.53 8.74
N LYS A 116 -1.84 11.83 9.06
CA LYS A 116 -1.51 12.32 10.40
C LYS A 116 -2.60 11.91 11.39
N GLU A 117 -3.86 12.00 10.98
CA GLU A 117 -5.01 11.52 11.75
C GLU A 117 -4.96 10.00 11.92
N LEU A 118 -4.65 9.27 10.85
CA LEU A 118 -4.48 7.81 10.88
C LEU A 118 -3.34 7.34 11.78
N GLU A 119 -2.39 8.21 12.15
CA GLU A 119 -1.33 7.93 13.12
C GLU A 119 -1.67 8.24 14.57
N GLY A 120 -2.69 9.07 14.77
CA GLY A 120 -3.17 9.46 16.09
C GLY A 120 -3.67 8.26 16.89
N ASP A 121 -3.70 8.42 18.21
CA ASP A 121 -4.12 7.36 19.13
C ASP A 121 -5.62 7.03 18.99
N GLY A 122 -6.43 8.01 18.56
CA GLY A 122 -7.84 7.78 18.22
C GLY A 122 -8.04 6.70 17.13
N MET A 123 -7.07 6.53 16.24
CA MET A 123 -7.09 5.54 15.17
C MET A 123 -6.39 4.22 15.54
N GLN A 124 -5.86 4.07 16.76
CA GLN A 124 -5.11 2.87 17.17
C GLN A 124 -5.94 1.60 17.05
N LYS A 125 -7.21 1.61 17.48
CA LYS A 125 -8.06 0.41 17.40
C LYS A 125 -8.37 0.04 15.94
N LEU A 126 -8.57 1.01 15.04
CA LEU A 126 -8.70 0.74 13.61
C LEU A 126 -7.45 0.05 13.06
N ARG A 127 -6.25 0.59 13.36
CA ARG A 127 -4.98 -0.03 12.93
C ARG A 127 -4.84 -1.44 13.48
N ARG A 128 -5.13 -1.68 14.75
CA ARG A 128 -5.10 -3.02 15.37
C ARG A 128 -6.05 -4.01 14.68
N ASP A 129 -7.28 -3.59 14.39
CA ASP A 129 -8.26 -4.43 13.71
C ASP A 129 -7.77 -4.79 12.29
N ILE A 130 -7.27 -3.82 11.51
CA ILE A 130 -6.67 -4.08 10.18
C ILE A 130 -5.47 -5.03 10.26
N ILE A 131 -4.61 -4.87 11.27
CA ILE A 131 -3.45 -5.74 11.46
C ILE A 131 -3.88 -7.18 11.72
N ARG A 132 -4.75 -7.37 12.72
CA ARG A 132 -5.21 -8.68 13.19
C ARG A 132 -5.99 -9.42 12.12
N ASP A 133 -6.93 -8.73 11.48
CA ASP A 133 -7.96 -9.38 10.65
C ASP A 133 -7.59 -9.43 9.17
N ALA A 134 -6.60 -8.63 8.72
CA ALA A 134 -6.21 -8.59 7.32
C ALA A 134 -4.70 -8.72 7.09
N ILE A 135 -3.89 -7.85 7.68
CA ILE A 135 -2.45 -7.78 7.32
C ILE A 135 -1.74 -9.08 7.67
N THR A 136 -1.77 -9.46 8.95
CA THR A 136 -1.04 -10.63 9.44
C THR A 136 -1.52 -11.96 8.83
N PRO A 137 -2.83 -12.28 8.79
CA PRO A 137 -3.29 -13.58 8.29
C PRO A 137 -3.30 -13.68 6.76
N HIS A 138 -3.39 -12.57 6.04
CA HIS A 138 -3.66 -12.60 4.59
C HIS A 138 -2.64 -11.83 3.77
N VAL A 139 -2.36 -10.57 4.10
CA VAL A 139 -1.51 -9.72 3.26
C VAL A 139 -0.06 -10.20 3.27
N LEU A 140 0.51 -10.37 4.47
CA LEU A 140 1.92 -10.72 4.63
C LEU A 140 2.30 -12.06 3.96
N PRO A 141 1.67 -13.20 4.31
CA PRO A 141 2.01 -14.48 3.70
C PRO A 141 1.83 -14.49 2.17
N ASN A 142 0.82 -13.80 1.65
CA ASN A 142 0.50 -13.88 0.23
C ASN A 142 1.39 -13.01 -0.66
N LEU A 143 1.97 -11.91 -0.17
CA LEU A 143 2.95 -11.16 -0.97
C LEU A 143 4.25 -11.98 -1.13
N LEU A 144 4.70 -12.66 -0.07
CA LEU A 144 5.90 -13.50 -0.11
C LEU A 144 5.78 -14.71 -1.06
N LYS A 145 4.57 -15.17 -1.38
CA LYS A 145 4.35 -16.22 -2.40
C LYS A 145 4.85 -15.80 -3.79
N ASN A 146 4.82 -14.50 -4.10
CA ASN A 146 5.29 -13.97 -5.39
C ASN A 146 6.61 -13.20 -5.29
N MET A 147 7.02 -12.80 -4.09
CA MET A 147 8.22 -12.01 -3.84
C MET A 147 8.96 -12.59 -2.63
N ARG A 148 9.53 -13.78 -2.81
CA ARG A 148 10.18 -14.51 -1.72
C ARG A 148 11.36 -13.71 -1.17
N GLY A 149 11.42 -13.59 0.16
CA GLY A 149 12.51 -12.92 0.85
C GLY A 149 12.47 -11.39 0.78
N LEU A 150 11.34 -10.79 0.39
CA LEU A 150 11.15 -9.34 0.43
C LEU A 150 11.22 -8.78 1.86
N TYR A 151 10.69 -9.55 2.82
CA TYR A 151 10.79 -9.27 4.25
C TYR A 151 10.65 -10.58 5.03
N VAL A 152 10.94 -10.52 6.32
CA VAL A 152 10.71 -11.56 7.32
C VAL A 152 9.66 -11.05 8.30
N TYR A 153 8.75 -11.92 8.71
CA TYR A 153 7.81 -11.67 9.79
C TYR A 153 7.61 -12.96 10.58
N LYS A 154 7.37 -12.86 11.90
CA LYS A 154 6.97 -14.00 12.72
C LYS A 154 5.53 -13.81 13.17
N ARG A 155 4.80 -14.92 13.35
CA ARG A 155 3.43 -14.87 13.84
C ARG A 155 3.44 -14.33 15.28
N GLY A 156 2.64 -13.30 15.54
CA GLY A 156 2.59 -12.61 16.83
C GLY A 156 3.40 -11.33 16.88
N ASP A 157 4.33 -11.13 15.95
CA ASP A 157 5.07 -9.87 15.85
C ASP A 157 4.17 -8.77 15.27
N ASN A 158 4.33 -7.56 15.79
CA ASN A 158 3.70 -6.35 15.26
C ASN A 158 4.63 -5.59 14.31
N TYR A 159 5.57 -6.28 13.67
CA TYR A 159 6.50 -5.70 12.71
C TYR A 159 6.93 -6.70 11.64
N ILE A 160 7.52 -6.19 10.57
CA ILE A 160 8.31 -6.94 9.60
C ILE A 160 9.75 -6.42 9.60
N THR A 161 10.68 -7.23 9.14
CA THR A 161 12.06 -6.80 8.88
C THR A 161 12.46 -7.01 7.43
N PHE A 162 13.16 -6.06 6.85
CA PHE A 162 13.70 -6.17 5.50
C PHE A 162 15.10 -5.57 5.42
N ASP A 163 15.82 -5.91 4.36
CA ASP A 163 17.22 -5.54 4.20
C ASP A 163 17.36 -4.06 3.82
N THR A 164 18.39 -3.38 4.33
CA THR A 164 18.69 -2.00 3.93
C THR A 164 19.01 -1.90 2.44
N ASP A 165 19.60 -2.94 1.84
CA ASP A 165 19.89 -2.99 0.39
C ASP A 165 18.61 -3.03 -0.49
N LEU A 166 17.53 -3.61 0.03
CA LEU A 166 16.21 -3.54 -0.58
C LEU A 166 15.65 -2.11 -0.50
N ALA A 167 15.86 -1.46 0.63
CA ALA A 167 15.46 -0.06 0.82
C ALA A 167 16.20 0.86 -0.16
N GLU A 168 17.51 0.68 -0.30
CA GLU A 168 18.34 1.39 -1.29
C GLU A 168 17.84 1.12 -2.72
N TYR A 169 17.53 -0.13 -3.06
CA TYR A 169 16.94 -0.45 -4.35
C TYR A 169 15.61 0.30 -4.57
N MET A 170 14.72 0.28 -3.59
CA MET A 170 13.43 0.96 -3.68
C MET A 170 13.57 2.49 -3.75
N ASN A 171 14.61 3.05 -3.13
CA ASN A 171 14.91 4.48 -3.13
C ASN A 171 15.73 4.94 -4.35
N SER A 172 16.26 4.02 -5.17
CA SER A 172 17.05 4.39 -6.35
C SER A 172 16.23 5.08 -7.44
N ASP A 173 14.97 4.67 -7.61
CA ASP A 173 14.00 5.30 -8.52
C ASP A 173 12.56 5.06 -8.01
N PRO A 174 12.15 5.75 -6.92
CA PRO A 174 10.88 5.50 -6.25
C PRO A 174 9.70 5.82 -7.17
N GLU A 175 9.81 6.83 -8.03
CA GLU A 175 8.74 7.23 -8.95
C GLU A 175 8.45 6.15 -10.00
N LYS A 176 9.50 5.56 -10.58
CA LYS A 176 9.32 4.46 -11.53
C LYS A 176 8.71 3.24 -10.86
N LEU A 177 9.16 2.89 -9.66
CA LEU A 177 8.58 1.75 -8.91
C LEU A 177 7.12 2.01 -8.56
N LYS A 178 6.78 3.21 -8.06
CA LYS A 178 5.40 3.61 -7.81
C LYS A 178 4.55 3.56 -9.07
N GLY A 179 5.04 4.05 -10.21
CA GLY A 179 4.36 3.97 -11.50
C GLY A 179 4.08 2.52 -11.95
N LEU A 180 5.04 1.60 -11.74
CA LEU A 180 4.84 0.17 -12.05
C LEU A 180 3.81 -0.49 -11.12
N ILE A 181 3.85 -0.16 -9.82
CA ILE A 181 2.84 -0.62 -8.85
C ILE A 181 1.46 -0.07 -9.22
N GLN A 182 1.37 1.20 -9.62
CA GLN A 182 0.12 1.82 -10.07
C GLN A 182 -0.47 1.10 -11.25
N ARG A 183 0.34 0.83 -12.28
CA ARG A 183 -0.12 0.13 -13.48
C ARG A 183 -0.72 -1.24 -13.13
N LYS A 184 -0.09 -1.99 -12.23
CA LYS A 184 -0.61 -3.29 -11.76
C LYS A 184 -1.93 -3.15 -11.02
N LEU A 185 -2.06 -2.11 -10.21
CA LEU A 185 -3.31 -1.82 -9.54
C LEU A 185 -4.41 -1.43 -10.54
N ASP A 186 -4.11 -0.61 -11.53
CA ASP A 186 -5.07 -0.21 -12.57
C ASP A 186 -5.51 -1.41 -13.42
N GLU A 187 -4.59 -2.31 -13.78
CA GLU A 187 -4.90 -3.59 -14.43
C GLU A 187 -5.87 -4.43 -13.60
N TYR A 188 -5.60 -4.57 -12.29
CA TYR A 188 -6.49 -5.28 -11.37
C TYR A 188 -7.88 -4.65 -11.34
N ILE A 189 -7.96 -3.32 -11.21
CA ILE A 189 -9.22 -2.58 -11.16
C ILE A 189 -10.02 -2.75 -12.45
N LYS A 190 -9.38 -2.56 -13.61
CA LYS A 190 -10.00 -2.74 -14.93
C LYS A 190 -10.54 -4.16 -15.11
N SER A 191 -9.79 -5.18 -14.68
CA SER A 191 -10.24 -6.58 -14.79
C SER A 191 -11.49 -6.90 -13.96
N ARG A 192 -11.80 -6.09 -12.95
CA ARG A 192 -12.95 -6.30 -12.05
C ARG A 192 -14.14 -5.41 -12.39
N ASN A 193 -13.92 -4.28 -13.05
CA ASN A 193 -14.98 -3.38 -13.49
C ASN A 193 -15.43 -3.76 -14.91
N ARG A 194 -16.52 -4.53 -14.99
CA ARG A 194 -17.13 -4.97 -16.27
C ARG A 194 -17.76 -3.84 -17.09
N LYS A 195 -18.01 -2.68 -16.47
CA LYS A 195 -18.32 -1.44 -17.18
C LYS A 195 -17.10 -0.51 -17.09
N PRO A 196 -16.51 -0.08 -18.22
CA PRO A 196 -15.50 0.95 -18.18
C PRO A 196 -16.13 2.19 -17.54
N MET A 197 -15.48 2.77 -16.52
CA MET A 197 -15.84 4.11 -16.08
C MET A 197 -15.58 5.05 -17.25
N SER A 198 -16.62 5.41 -18.00
CA SER A 198 -16.60 6.57 -18.91
C SER A 198 -16.60 7.89 -18.14
N ILE A 199 -16.58 7.86 -16.80
CA ILE A 199 -16.60 9.04 -15.95
C ILE A 199 -15.71 8.81 -14.73
N LEU A 200 -14.40 8.81 -14.96
CA LEU A 200 -13.51 9.56 -14.10
C LEU A 200 -12.71 10.47 -15.03
N PRO A 201 -12.59 11.79 -14.78
CA PRO A 201 -11.64 12.60 -15.51
C PRO A 201 -10.28 11.87 -15.48
N VAL A 202 -9.55 12.00 -16.59
CA VAL A 202 -8.33 11.27 -17.01
C VAL A 202 -7.19 11.21 -15.97
N GLU A 203 -7.40 11.75 -14.77
CA GLU A 203 -6.49 11.72 -13.65
C GLU A 203 -7.10 10.88 -12.50
N ASN A 204 -6.62 9.64 -12.38
CA ASN A 204 -6.88 8.73 -11.26
C ASN A 204 -6.70 9.51 -9.92
N PRO A 205 -7.63 9.42 -8.95
CA PRO A 205 -7.49 10.09 -7.64
C PRO A 205 -6.17 9.78 -6.93
N PHE A 206 -5.60 8.58 -7.15
CA PHE A 206 -4.27 8.22 -6.70
C PHE A 206 -3.17 8.95 -7.47
N TYR A 207 -3.32 9.10 -8.79
CA TYR A 207 -2.45 9.95 -9.62
C TYR A 207 -2.55 11.42 -9.19
N LEU A 208 -3.73 11.95 -8.88
CA LEU A 208 -3.91 13.29 -8.33
C LEU A 208 -3.29 13.44 -6.94
N TYR A 209 -3.48 12.47 -6.05
CA TYR A 209 -2.88 12.46 -4.71
C TYR A 209 -1.35 12.44 -4.77
N VAL A 210 -0.79 11.52 -5.56
CA VAL A 210 0.66 11.40 -5.81
C VAL A 210 1.17 12.67 -6.48
N LYS A 211 0.58 13.11 -7.61
CA LYS A 211 0.97 14.31 -8.36
C LYS A 211 0.89 15.60 -7.53
N ASN A 212 -0.16 15.77 -6.72
CA ASN A 212 -0.32 16.95 -5.88
C ASN A 212 0.64 16.94 -4.69
N ARG A 213 0.94 15.77 -4.10
CA ARG A 213 1.95 15.65 -3.04
C ARG A 213 3.37 15.88 -3.56
N PHE A 214 3.69 15.46 -4.79
CA PHE A 214 4.99 15.70 -5.41
C PHE A 214 5.17 17.14 -5.91
N LYS A 215 4.13 17.78 -6.47
CA LYS A 215 4.16 19.22 -6.79
C LYS A 215 4.42 20.08 -5.54
N ASN A 216 3.77 19.74 -4.42
CA ASN A 216 3.94 20.46 -3.15
C ASN A 216 5.30 20.20 -2.48
N ALA A 217 5.95 19.07 -2.76
CA ALA A 217 7.31 18.78 -2.29
C ALA A 217 8.37 19.51 -3.13
N GLN A 218 8.18 19.62 -4.46
CA GLN A 218 9.09 20.36 -5.34
C GLN A 218 8.98 21.88 -5.22
N SER A 219 7.79 22.42 -4.94
CA SER A 219 7.63 23.86 -4.70
C SER A 219 8.31 24.32 -3.42
N LYS A 220 8.29 23.48 -2.36
CA LYS A 220 8.98 23.75 -1.10
C LYS A 220 10.51 23.64 -1.20
N LEU A 221 11.03 22.76 -2.06
CA LEU A 221 12.47 22.63 -2.35
C LEU A 221 13.02 23.76 -3.24
N ARG A 222 12.16 24.52 -3.93
CA ARG A 222 12.56 25.69 -4.73
C ARG A 222 12.45 27.02 -3.97
N GLN A 223 11.94 26.98 -2.73
CA GLN A 223 11.75 28.13 -1.85
C GLN A 223 12.63 28.06 -0.59
N SER A 224 13.52 27.06 -0.49
CA SER A 224 14.58 26.89 0.51
C SER A 224 15.94 26.95 -0.16
#